data_AF-A0A6P2S9Q4-F1
#
_entry.id   AF-A0A6P2S9Q4-F1
#
_cell.length_a   1.000
_cell.length_b   1.000
_cell.length_c   1.000
_cell.angle_alpha   90.00
_cell.angle_beta   90.00
_cell.angle_gamma   90.00
#
_symmetry.space_group_name_H-M   'P 1'
#
loop_
_entity.id
_entity.type
_entity.pdbx_description
1 polymer ?
#
loop_
_entity_poly.entity_id
_entity_poly.type
_entity_poly.pdbx_seq_one_letter_code
_entity_poly.pdbx_strand_id
1 'polypeptide(L)'
;MRGADGYNESLCSTVRLEEFVPLTEIRTWLNDALSKMDAKFSAMYEADAKGGRTSIAPEKLTRAMLLQVLYGSRSEQQFVERISYNLLFRRFVGLSIEDVVWNHSVFSKNRLLEFDAVREFFDATVETAQERGLLSGEHFSVVGTPIQAWASHKSIRR
;
A
#
# COMPACT_ATOMS: atom_id res chain seq x y z
N MET A 1 36.00 20.73 12.15
CA MET A 1 35.36 21.91 11.52
C MET A 1 33.86 21.67 11.51
N ARG A 2 33.06 22.63 11.99
CA ARG A 2 31.58 22.52 12.00
C ARG A 2 31.06 23.04 10.66
N GLY A 3 30.18 22.30 9.98
CA GLY A 3 29.56 22.73 8.72
C GLY A 3 28.71 24.00 8.93
N ALA A 4 28.56 24.80 7.88
CA ALA A 4 27.70 25.97 7.91
C ALA A 4 26.23 25.57 8.06
N ASP A 5 25.54 26.15 9.04
CA ASP A 5 24.10 25.97 9.31
C ASP A 5 23.31 27.04 8.55
N GLY A 6 23.36 26.96 7.21
CA GLY A 6 22.66 27.87 6.33
C GLY A 6 21.58 27.13 5.54
N TYR A 7 20.33 27.55 5.67
CA TYR A 7 19.22 27.07 4.84
C TYR A 7 19.08 27.99 3.62
N ASN A 8 19.51 27.52 2.45
CA ASN A 8 19.28 28.21 1.18
C ASN A 8 18.56 27.24 0.24
N GLU A 9 17.27 27.51 0.01
CA GLU A 9 16.42 26.68 -0.82
C GLU A 9 16.29 27.30 -2.23
N SER A 10 16.51 26.49 -3.27
CA SER A 10 16.29 26.89 -4.65
C SER A 10 14.82 27.25 -4.88
N LEU A 11 14.55 28.38 -5.55
CA LEU A 11 13.18 28.87 -5.80
C LEU A 11 12.29 27.87 -6.56
N CYS A 12 12.87 27.01 -7.38
CA CYS A 12 12.18 25.89 -8.02
C CYS A 12 13.13 24.68 -8.09
N SER A 13 12.64 23.51 -7.68
CA SER A 13 13.32 22.23 -7.87
C SER A 13 12.36 21.23 -8.50
N THR A 14 12.84 20.43 -9.46
CA THR A 14 12.09 19.30 -10.01
C THR A 14 12.63 18.05 -9.37
N VAL A 15 11.78 17.36 -8.61
CA VAL A 15 12.14 16.16 -7.87
C VAL A 15 11.24 15.02 -8.30
N ARG A 16 11.85 13.89 -8.67
CA ARG A 16 11.12 12.65 -8.90
C ARG A 16 11.06 11.87 -7.58
N LEU A 17 9.86 11.45 -7.21
CA LEU A 17 9.64 10.65 -6.00
C LEU A 17 10.48 9.34 -5.98
N GLU A 18 10.81 8.84 -7.16
CA GLU A 18 11.67 7.68 -7.42
C GLU A 18 13.10 7.83 -6.93
N GLU A 19 13.63 9.06 -6.98
CA GLU A 19 15.00 9.35 -6.61
C GLU A 19 15.18 9.38 -5.08
N PHE A 20 14.11 9.69 -4.35
CA PHE A 20 14.12 9.85 -2.89
C PHE A 20 13.68 8.60 -2.15
N VAL A 21 12.81 7.79 -2.77
CA VAL A 21 12.26 6.59 -2.14
C VAL A 21 12.53 5.37 -3.03
N PRO A 22 13.52 4.53 -2.67
CA PRO A 22 13.80 3.32 -3.42
C PRO A 22 12.59 2.38 -3.41
N LEU A 23 12.40 1.67 -4.52
CA LEU A 23 11.38 0.63 -4.61
C LEU A 23 11.72 -0.49 -3.62
N THR A 24 10.76 -0.81 -2.76
CA THR A 24 10.86 -1.99 -1.90
C THR A 24 10.54 -3.24 -2.70
N GLU A 25 11.23 -4.35 -2.42
CA GLU A 25 10.99 -5.65 -3.07
C GLU A 25 9.52 -6.08 -2.96
N ILE A 26 8.91 -5.83 -1.80
CA ILE A 26 7.48 -6.07 -1.54
C ILE A 26 6.60 -5.35 -2.56
N ARG A 27 6.93 -4.11 -2.93
CA ARG A 27 6.14 -3.35 -3.90
C ARG A 27 6.27 -3.91 -5.31
N THR A 28 7.46 -4.33 -5.72
CA THR A 28 7.67 -4.96 -7.03
C THR A 28 6.83 -6.21 -7.14
N TRP A 29 6.93 -7.09 -6.15
CA TRP A 29 6.15 -8.32 -6.11
C TRP A 29 4.64 -8.05 -6.08
N LEU A 30 4.20 -7.08 -5.29
CA LEU A 30 2.81 -6.69 -5.23
C LEU A 30 2.29 -6.19 -6.59
N ASN A 31 3.10 -5.42 -7.33
CA ASN A 31 2.73 -4.98 -8.67
C ASN A 31 2.65 -6.16 -9.65
N ASP A 32 3.56 -7.13 -9.56
CA ASP A 32 3.49 -8.35 -10.37
C ASP A 32 2.21 -9.13 -10.06
N ALA A 33 1.85 -9.27 -8.78
CA ALA A 33 0.61 -9.93 -8.37
C ALA A 33 -0.63 -9.16 -8.87
N LEU A 34 -0.66 -7.84 -8.73
CA LEU A 34 -1.75 -6.99 -9.21
C LEU A 34 -1.90 -7.07 -10.73
N SER A 35 -0.81 -7.14 -11.49
CA SER A 35 -0.86 -7.28 -12.96
C SER A 35 -1.55 -8.57 -13.43
N LYS A 36 -1.53 -9.64 -12.62
CA LYS A 36 -2.25 -10.89 -12.93
C LYS A 36 -3.76 -10.77 -12.71
N MET A 37 -4.19 -9.78 -11.92
CA MET A 37 -5.60 -9.50 -11.63
C MET A 37 -6.22 -8.42 -12.52
N ASP A 38 -5.43 -7.83 -13.44
CA ASP A 38 -5.84 -6.70 -14.27
C ASP A 38 -7.17 -6.94 -15.01
N ALA A 39 -7.39 -8.16 -15.52
CA ALA A 39 -8.64 -8.56 -16.15
C ALA A 39 -9.85 -8.57 -15.20
N LYS A 40 -9.66 -8.98 -13.94
CA LYS A 40 -10.71 -9.01 -12.90
C LYS A 40 -11.05 -7.59 -12.46
N PHE A 41 -10.04 -6.74 -12.25
CA PHE A 41 -10.23 -5.33 -11.91
C PHE A 41 -10.91 -4.56 -13.04
N SER A 42 -10.53 -4.82 -14.29
CA SER A 42 -11.19 -4.22 -15.47
C SER A 42 -12.67 -4.58 -15.53
N ALA A 43 -13.03 -5.84 -15.29
CA ALA A 43 -14.44 -6.28 -15.26
C ALA A 43 -15.24 -5.62 -14.12
N MET A 44 -14.65 -5.44 -12.93
CA MET A 44 -15.27 -4.72 -11.82
C MET A 44 -15.53 -3.24 -12.18
N TYR A 45 -14.57 -2.61 -12.86
CA TYR A 45 -14.71 -1.23 -13.33
C TYR A 45 -15.74 -1.06 -14.43
N GLU A 46 -15.86 -2.00 -15.38
CA GLU A 46 -16.91 -1.93 -16.42
C GLU A 46 -18.33 -2.07 -15.83
N ALA A 47 -18.48 -2.87 -14.77
CA ALA A 47 -19.74 -2.97 -14.04
C ALA A 47 -20.08 -1.68 -13.29
N ASP A 48 -19.08 -1.02 -12.71
CA ASP A 48 -19.23 0.24 -11.95
C ASP A 48 -19.29 1.51 -12.81
N ALA A 49 -18.79 1.48 -14.05
CA ALA A 49 -18.83 2.61 -14.98
C ALA A 49 -20.26 3.07 -15.31
N LYS A 50 -21.27 2.21 -15.10
CA LYS A 50 -22.69 2.55 -15.22
C LYS A 50 -23.24 3.38 -14.05
N GLY A 51 -22.50 3.54 -12.95
CA GLY A 51 -22.98 4.09 -11.67
C GLY A 51 -22.31 5.36 -11.15
N GLY A 52 -21.36 5.97 -11.88
CA GLY A 52 -20.83 7.31 -11.57
C GLY A 52 -20.06 7.46 -10.25
N ARG A 53 -19.54 6.37 -9.67
CA ARG A 53 -18.81 6.41 -8.39
C ARG A 53 -17.38 6.94 -8.57
N THR A 54 -16.97 7.87 -7.70
CA THR A 54 -15.55 8.18 -7.45
C THR A 54 -14.92 7.02 -6.67
N SER A 55 -14.62 5.93 -7.37
CA SER A 55 -13.97 4.75 -6.80
C SER A 55 -12.46 4.94 -6.74
N ILE A 56 -11.84 4.49 -5.66
CA ILE A 56 -10.37 4.42 -5.57
C ILE A 56 -9.95 3.23 -6.44
N ALA A 57 -8.98 3.43 -7.34
CA ALA A 57 -8.46 2.34 -8.16
C ALA A 57 -8.07 1.13 -7.27
N PRO A 58 -8.49 -0.10 -7.62
CA PRO A 58 -8.37 -1.27 -6.77
C PRO A 58 -6.90 -1.58 -6.48
N GLU A 59 -6.00 -1.30 -7.41
CA GLU A 59 -4.57 -1.42 -7.20
C GLU A 59 -4.10 -0.45 -6.11
N LYS A 60 -4.55 0.80 -6.14
CA LYS A 60 -4.21 1.80 -5.11
C LYS A 60 -4.81 1.42 -3.76
N LEU A 61 -6.04 0.92 -3.75
CA LEU A 61 -6.73 0.45 -2.54
C LEU A 61 -5.98 -0.73 -1.91
N THR A 62 -5.65 -1.75 -2.70
CA THR A 62 -4.92 -2.93 -2.23
C THR A 62 -3.53 -2.58 -1.73
N ARG A 63 -2.78 -1.72 -2.43
CA ARG A 63 -1.49 -1.22 -1.93
C ARG A 63 -1.64 -0.47 -0.61
N ALA A 64 -2.67 0.36 -0.46
CA ALA A 64 -2.95 1.09 0.77
C ALA A 64 -3.34 0.15 1.92
N MET A 65 -4.17 -0.86 1.68
CA MET A 65 -4.54 -1.85 2.69
C MET A 65 -3.35 -2.68 3.17
N LEU A 66 -2.50 -3.15 2.25
CA LEU A 66 -1.28 -3.85 2.64
C LEU A 66 -0.37 -2.94 3.47
N LEU A 67 -0.19 -1.69 3.06
CA LEU A 67 0.59 -0.71 3.79
C LEU A 67 0.03 -0.47 5.20
N GLN A 68 -1.29 -0.42 5.35
CA GLN A 68 -1.96 -0.30 6.64
C GLN A 68 -1.65 -1.48 7.57
N VAL A 69 -1.65 -2.71 7.03
CA VAL A 69 -1.31 -3.94 7.77
C VAL A 69 0.17 -3.95 8.17
N LEU A 70 1.08 -3.65 7.24
CA LEU A 70 2.52 -3.66 7.48
C LEU A 70 2.96 -2.66 8.55
N TYR A 71 2.33 -1.47 8.57
CA TYR A 71 2.66 -0.40 9.52
C TYR A 71 1.71 -0.35 10.73
N GLY A 72 0.84 -1.35 10.90
CA GLY A 72 -0.02 -1.51 12.08
C GLY A 72 -0.94 -0.32 12.36
N SER A 73 -1.44 0.36 11.32
CA SER A 73 -2.25 1.58 11.51
C SER A 73 -3.70 1.25 11.82
N ARG A 74 -4.12 1.47 13.08
CA ARG A 74 -5.47 1.15 13.57
C ARG A 74 -6.56 2.17 13.18
N SER A 75 -6.17 3.41 12.91
CA SER A 75 -7.10 4.48 12.50
C SER A 75 -6.96 4.75 11.00
N GLU A 76 -8.03 4.55 10.25
CA GLU A 76 -8.06 4.85 8.80
C GLU A 76 -7.88 6.33 8.52
N GLN A 77 -8.41 7.19 9.39
CA GLN A 77 -8.22 8.63 9.28
C GLN A 77 -6.75 9.02 9.41
N GLN A 78 -6.08 8.55 10.47
CA GLN A 78 -4.64 8.81 10.65
C GLN A 78 -3.80 8.17 9.54
N PHE A 79 -4.22 7.02 9.01
CA PHE A 79 -3.54 6.34 7.92
C PHE A 79 -3.62 7.15 6.61
N VAL A 80 -4.82 7.62 6.25
CA VAL A 80 -5.01 8.49 5.08
C VAL A 80 -4.28 9.81 5.24
N GLU A 81 -4.28 10.38 6.44
CA GLU A 81 -3.49 11.58 6.76
C GLU A 81 -1.99 11.30 6.60
N ARG A 82 -1.48 10.15 7.07
CA ARG A 82 -0.09 9.73 6.83
C ARG A 82 0.24 9.61 5.36
N ILE A 83 -0.66 9.08 4.53
CA ILE A 83 -0.46 9.04 3.07
C ILE A 83 -0.32 10.45 2.51
N SER A 84 -0.97 11.47 3.07
CA SER A 84 -0.88 12.85 2.55
C SER A 84 0.54 13.43 2.61
N TYR A 85 1.27 13.22 3.71
CA TYR A 85 2.58 13.83 3.95
C TYR A 85 3.77 12.87 3.85
N ASN A 86 3.56 11.56 3.98
CA ASN A 86 4.66 10.60 3.96
C ASN A 86 4.96 10.17 2.51
N LEU A 87 6.06 10.68 1.95
CA LEU A 87 6.51 10.38 0.59
C LEU A 87 6.71 8.88 0.32
N LEU A 88 7.13 8.10 1.32
CA LEU A 88 7.25 6.65 1.19
C LEU A 88 5.88 6.00 1.03
N PHE A 89 4.88 6.47 1.77
CA PHE A 89 3.52 5.94 1.68
C PHE A 89 2.89 6.30 0.34
N ARG A 90 3.05 7.55 -0.11
CA ARG A 90 2.61 8.00 -1.45
C ARG A 90 3.24 7.16 -2.54
N ARG A 91 4.57 6.98 -2.48
CA ARG A 91 5.31 6.16 -3.44
C ARG A 91 4.80 4.74 -3.42
N PHE A 92 4.60 4.15 -2.24
CA PHE A 92 4.14 2.77 -2.11
C PHE A 92 2.76 2.56 -2.74
N VAL A 93 1.81 3.44 -2.43
CA VAL A 93 0.44 3.39 -2.93
C VAL A 93 0.35 3.68 -4.44
N GLY A 94 1.32 4.42 -4.99
CA GLY A 94 1.33 4.84 -6.40
C GLY A 94 0.66 6.20 -6.59
N LEU A 95 0.88 7.12 -5.65
CA LEU A 95 0.50 8.53 -5.73
C LEU A 95 1.73 9.37 -6.07
N SER A 96 1.53 10.36 -6.95
CA SER A 96 2.50 11.42 -7.18
C SER A 96 2.61 12.34 -5.96
N ILE A 97 3.54 13.29 -5.95
CA ILE A 97 3.63 14.31 -4.89
C ILE A 97 2.40 15.22 -4.92
N GLU A 98 1.88 15.51 -6.10
CA GLU A 98 0.79 16.47 -6.34
C GLU A 98 -0.61 15.86 -6.23
N ASP A 99 -0.72 14.53 -6.33
CA ASP A 99 -2.03 13.85 -6.32
C ASP A 99 -2.83 14.18 -5.05
N VAL A 100 -4.13 14.41 -5.19
CA VAL A 100 -5.00 14.55 -4.01
C VAL A 100 -5.24 13.17 -3.41
N VAL A 101 -5.01 13.04 -2.10
CA VAL A 101 -5.36 11.82 -1.37
C VAL A 101 -6.86 11.78 -1.14
N TRP A 102 -7.47 10.61 -1.34
CA TRP A 102 -8.89 10.38 -1.03
C TRP A 102 -9.22 10.66 0.44
N ASN A 103 -10.47 11.03 0.71
CA ASN A 103 -10.96 11.15 2.07
C ASN A 103 -11.06 9.76 2.75
N HIS A 104 -10.84 9.71 4.07
CA HIS A 104 -10.92 8.47 4.85
C HIS A 104 -12.27 7.76 4.74
N SER A 105 -13.38 8.48 4.58
CA SER A 105 -14.71 7.90 4.39
C SER A 105 -14.85 7.17 3.05
N VAL A 106 -14.19 7.66 1.99
CA VAL A 106 -14.13 7.01 0.68
C VAL A 106 -13.28 5.75 0.78
N PHE A 107 -12.12 5.84 1.44
CA PHE A 107 -11.27 4.68 1.71
C PHE A 107 -12.02 3.57 2.45
N SER A 108 -12.68 3.92 3.56
CA SER A 108 -13.45 2.96 4.38
C SER A 108 -14.55 2.26 3.59
N LYS A 109 -15.31 3.02 2.79
CA LYS A 109 -16.38 2.46 1.94
C LYS A 109 -15.85 1.51 0.88
N ASN A 110 -14.81 1.91 0.16
CA ASN A 110 -14.22 1.06 -0.88
C ASN A 110 -13.56 -0.20 -0.29
N ARG A 111 -12.90 -0.08 0.87
CA ARG A 111 -12.34 -1.22 1.61
C ARG A 111 -13.38 -2.28 1.95
N LEU A 112 -14.59 -1.87 2.30
CA LEU A 112 -15.69 -2.76 2.65
C LEU A 112 -16.33 -3.40 1.42
N LEU A 113 -16.49 -2.65 0.33
CA LEU A 113 -17.08 -3.15 -0.92
C LEU A 113 -16.17 -4.16 -1.62
N GLU A 114 -14.87 -3.86 -1.64
CA GLU A 114 -13.85 -4.68 -2.30
C GLU A 114 -13.25 -5.74 -1.36
N PHE A 115 -13.82 -5.91 -0.16
CA PHE A 115 -13.21 -6.74 0.88
C PHE A 115 -12.95 -8.18 0.43
N ASP A 116 -13.91 -8.80 -0.27
CA ASP A 116 -13.78 -10.20 -0.71
C ASP A 116 -12.72 -10.36 -1.81
N ALA A 117 -12.68 -9.44 -2.78
CA ALA A 117 -11.68 -9.46 -3.86
C ALA A 117 -10.27 -9.16 -3.34
N VAL A 118 -10.15 -8.21 -2.41
CA VAL A 118 -8.87 -7.88 -1.77
C VAL A 118 -8.43 -8.99 -0.83
N ARG A 119 -9.36 -9.69 -0.17
CA ARG A 119 -9.05 -10.85 0.66
C ARG A 119 -8.49 -12.00 -0.16
N GLU A 120 -9.16 -12.36 -1.27
CA GLU A 120 -8.67 -13.40 -2.19
C GLU A 120 -7.27 -13.06 -2.73
N PHE A 121 -7.05 -11.79 -3.07
CA PHE A 121 -5.74 -11.31 -3.46
C PHE A 121 -4.70 -11.44 -2.34
N PHE A 122 -5.06 -11.06 -1.12
CA PHE A 122 -4.17 -11.12 0.03
C PHE A 122 -3.81 -12.58 0.37
N ASP A 123 -4.79 -13.49 0.30
CA ASP A 123 -4.59 -14.92 0.52
C ASP A 123 -3.63 -15.50 -0.54
N ALA A 124 -3.82 -15.20 -1.83
CA ALA A 124 -2.92 -15.62 -2.90
C ALA A 124 -1.49 -15.02 -2.76
N THR A 125 -1.41 -13.80 -2.28
CA THR A 125 -0.14 -13.10 -2.00
C THR A 125 0.56 -13.77 -0.81
N VAL A 126 -0.15 -14.07 0.26
CA VAL A 126 0.38 -14.80 1.42
C VAL A 126 0.88 -16.19 1.02
N GLU A 127 0.11 -16.93 0.22
CA GLU A 127 0.48 -18.25 -0.29
C GLU A 127 1.78 -18.17 -1.11
N THR A 128 1.87 -17.21 -2.03
CA THR A 128 3.10 -16.98 -2.82
C THR A 128 4.30 -16.61 -1.93
N ALA A 129 4.09 -15.85 -0.85
CA ALA A 129 5.16 -15.57 0.13
C ALA A 129 5.55 -16.81 0.95
N GLN A 130 4.60 -17.68 1.27
CA GLN A 130 4.83 -18.94 1.96
C GLN A 130 5.67 -19.89 1.10
N GLU A 131 5.31 -20.07 -0.17
CA GLU A 131 6.06 -20.90 -1.13
C GLU A 131 7.52 -20.45 -1.28
N ARG A 132 7.76 -19.14 -1.15
CA ARG A 132 9.09 -18.54 -1.26
C ARG A 132 9.86 -18.46 0.06
N GLY A 133 9.28 -18.97 1.16
CA GLY A 133 9.91 -18.93 2.48
C GLY A 133 10.09 -17.52 3.06
N LEU A 134 9.28 -16.55 2.62
CA LEU A 134 9.36 -15.15 3.04
C LEU A 134 8.56 -14.87 4.33
N LEU A 135 7.78 -15.84 4.79
CA LEU A 135 7.02 -15.75 6.04
C LEU A 135 7.91 -16.09 7.23
N SER A 136 7.85 -15.25 8.27
CA SER A 136 8.49 -15.57 9.55
C SER A 136 7.68 -16.66 10.27
N GLY A 137 8.35 -17.68 10.80
CA GLY A 137 7.73 -18.75 11.61
C GLY A 137 7.29 -18.33 13.01
N GLU A 138 7.44 -17.05 13.38
CA GLU A 138 6.95 -16.51 14.64
C GLU A 138 5.46 -16.16 14.52
N HIS A 139 4.60 -17.07 15.00
CA HIS A 139 3.15 -16.86 15.06
C HIS A 139 2.80 -15.89 16.21
N PHE A 140 2.13 -14.78 15.90
CA PHE A 140 1.56 -13.87 16.92
C PHE A 140 0.03 -13.78 16.76
N SER A 141 -0.69 -14.16 17.81
CA SER A 141 -2.16 -14.04 17.89
C SER A 141 -2.54 -12.64 18.37
N VAL A 142 -3.14 -11.83 17.49
CA VAL A 142 -3.58 -10.47 17.88
C VAL A 142 -4.98 -10.47 18.49
N VAL A 143 -5.92 -11.31 18.02
CA VAL A 143 -7.24 -11.52 18.63
C VAL A 143 -7.78 -12.88 18.16
N GLY A 144 -7.57 -13.95 18.93
CA GLY A 144 -8.31 -15.24 18.84
C GLY A 144 -8.35 -16.00 17.50
N THR A 145 -7.71 -15.48 16.44
CA THR A 145 -7.70 -16.05 15.10
C THR A 145 -6.23 -16.21 14.71
N PRO A 146 -5.74 -17.43 14.45
CA PRO A 146 -4.35 -17.62 14.06
C PRO A 146 -4.12 -16.96 12.71
N ILE A 147 -3.27 -15.92 12.68
CA ILE A 147 -2.81 -15.32 11.44
C ILE A 147 -1.66 -16.19 10.94
N GLN A 148 -1.89 -16.88 9.83
CA GLN A 148 -1.00 -17.92 9.30
C GLN A 148 0.28 -17.36 8.66
N ALA A 149 0.40 -16.03 8.55
CA ALA A 149 1.48 -15.37 7.86
C ALA A 149 1.83 -14.01 8.47
N TRP A 150 3.04 -13.89 9.00
CA TRP A 150 3.63 -12.59 9.32
C TRP A 150 4.98 -12.43 8.62
N ALA A 151 5.08 -11.48 7.69
CA ALA A 151 6.35 -10.99 7.18
C ALA A 151 6.72 -9.75 8.00
N SER A 152 7.66 -9.92 8.93
CA SER A 152 8.16 -8.83 9.76
C SER A 152 9.24 -8.05 9.02
N HIS A 153 9.34 -6.74 9.24
CA HIS A 153 10.56 -6.01 8.83
C HIS A 153 11.84 -6.54 9.51
N LYS A 154 11.72 -7.32 10.60
CA LYS A 154 12.82 -8.01 11.29
C LYS A 154 13.22 -9.35 10.66
N SER A 155 12.42 -9.92 9.75
CA SER A 155 12.71 -11.22 9.14
C SER A 155 13.58 -11.14 7.88
N ILE A 156 13.86 -9.94 7.39
CA ILE A 156 14.81 -9.73 6.29
C ILE A 156 16.23 -9.85 6.85
N ARG A 157 16.85 -11.02 6.68
CA ARG A 157 18.31 -11.19 6.89
C ARG A 157 19.03 -10.71 5.64
N ARG A 158 20.07 -9.87 5.83
CA ARG A 158 21.00 -9.45 4.79
C ARG A 158 21.80 -10.62 4.24
#